data_AF-A0A6M8U9L5-F1
#
_entry.id   AF-A0A6M8U9L5-F1
#
_cell.length_a   1.000
_cell.length_b   1.000
_cell.length_c   1.000
_cell.angle_alpha   90.00
_cell.angle_beta   90.00
_cell.angle_gamma   90.00
#
_symmetry.space_group_name_H-M   'P 1'
#
loop_
_entity.id
_entity.type
_entity.pdbx_description
1 polymer ?
#
loop_
_entity_poly.entity_id
_entity_poly.type
_entity_poly.pdbx_seq_one_letter_code
_entity_poly.pdbx_strand_id
1 'polypeptide(L)' 'MTFKQPVLYQMLKEKFRTDTAIADALGVARPAVHTWRKHIPERIALLCHLSPDIPYVYNPADYGRDPNRLGLALTKPSQQ' A
#
# COMPACT_ATOMS: atom_id res chain seq x y z
N MET A 1 -3.95 23.07 8.07
CA MET A 1 -3.51 22.22 6.94
C MET A 1 -3.86 20.78 7.29
N THR A 2 -4.88 20.22 6.65
CA THR A 2 -5.32 18.84 6.92
C THR A 2 -4.57 17.90 6.00
N PHE A 3 -3.57 17.18 6.52
CA PHE A 3 -2.90 16.13 5.76
C PHE A 3 -3.90 15.00 5.52
N LYS A 4 -4.42 14.87 4.29
CA LYS A 4 -5.23 13.71 3.91
C LYS A 4 -4.33 12.48 3.95
N GLN A 5 -4.63 11.54 4.85
CA GLN A 5 -3.89 10.29 4.96
C GLN A 5 -4.05 9.48 3.67
N PRO A 6 -3.00 8.77 3.18
CA PRO A 6 -3.10 7.92 2.01
C PRO A 6 -4.23 6.89 2.16
N VAL A 7 -4.97 6.65 1.09
CA VAL A 7 -6.09 5.68 1.07
C VAL A 7 -5.64 4.30 1.55
N LEU A 8 -4.47 3.83 1.09
CA LEU A 8 -3.90 2.56 1.52
C LEU A 8 -3.59 2.52 3.02
N TYR A 9 -3.13 3.63 3.63
CA TYR A 9 -2.87 3.65 5.07
C TYR A 9 -4.17 3.46 5.85
N GLN A 10 -5.26 4.08 5.40
CA GLN A 10 -6.59 3.89 6.01
C GLN A 10 -7.06 2.44 5.88
N MET A 11 -6.94 1.84 4.69
CA MET A 11 -7.30 0.42 4.47
C MET A 11 -6.51 -0.53 5.39
N LEU A 12 -5.20 -0.31 5.53
CA LEU A 12 -4.35 -1.08 6.44
C LEU A 12 -4.79 -0.90 7.90
N LYS A 13 -5.16 0.32 8.30
CA LYS A 13 -5.68 0.61 9.64
C LYS A 13 -7.04 -0.02 9.89
N GLU A 14 -7.90 -0.10 8.89
CA GLU A 14 -9.20 -0.77 9.01
C GLU A 14 -9.03 -2.28 9.18
N LYS A 15 -8.13 -2.90 8.40
CA LYS A 15 -7.88 -4.35 8.45
C LYS A 15 -7.14 -4.77 9.71
N PHE A 16 -6.02 -4.12 10.04
CA PHE A 16 -5.10 -4.55 11.11
C PHE A 16 -5.28 -3.78 12.43
N ARG A 17 -6.09 -2.71 12.45
CA ARG A 17 -6.39 -1.84 13.61
C ARG A 17 -5.23 -1.00 14.15
N THR A 18 -4.04 -1.57 14.32
CA THR A 18 -2.90 -0.92 14.97
C THR A 18 -1.66 -0.84 14.07
N ASP A 19 -0.84 0.18 14.28
CA ASP A 19 0.41 0.37 13.53
C ASP A 19 1.39 -0.80 13.80
N THR A 20 1.31 -1.41 14.99
CA THR A 20 2.07 -2.63 15.35
C THR A 20 1.59 -3.84 14.54
N ALA A 21 0.28 -4.10 14.47
CA ALA A 21 -0.24 -5.24 13.71
C ALA A 21 0.03 -5.13 12.20
N ILE A 22 0.01 -3.91 11.65
CA ILE A 22 0.44 -3.66 10.27
C ILE A 22 1.92 -4.01 10.11
N ALA A 23 2.76 -3.61 11.07
CA ALA A 23 4.19 -3.85 11.04
C ALA A 23 4.51 -5.35 11.06
N ASP A 24 3.84 -6.10 11.93
CA ASP A 24 3.95 -7.55 12.04
C ASP A 24 3.50 -8.26 10.74
N ALA A 25 2.34 -7.85 10.19
CA ALA A 25 1.81 -8.46 8.97
C ALA A 25 2.68 -8.22 7.73
N LEU A 26 3.39 -7.08 7.67
CA LEU A 26 4.24 -6.69 6.54
C LEU A 26 5.73 -6.93 6.79
N GLY A 27 6.12 -7.45 7.97
CA GLY A 27 7.51 -7.71 8.34
C GLY A 27 8.38 -6.45 8.38
N VAL A 28 7.84 -5.33 8.87
CA VAL A 28 8.55 -4.04 9.00
C VAL A 28 8.57 -3.56 10.45
N ALA A 29 9.35 -2.52 10.74
CA ALA A 29 9.35 -1.92 12.08
C ALA A 29 8.14 -0.98 12.27
N ARG A 30 7.50 -1.01 13.45
CA ARG A 30 6.38 -0.11 13.82
C ARG A 30 6.63 1.38 13.53
N PRO A 31 7.82 1.96 13.81
CA PRO A 31 8.09 3.36 13.49
C PRO A 31 7.99 3.66 11.99
N ALA A 32 8.33 2.70 11.13
CA ALA A 32 8.16 2.87 9.68
C ALA A 32 6.68 3.01 9.32
N VAL A 33 5.79 2.19 9.90
CA VAL A 33 4.34 2.29 9.66
C VAL A 33 3.80 3.66 10.09
N HIS A 34 4.33 4.24 11.16
CA HIS A 34 3.90 5.57 11.61
C HIS A 34 4.19 6.67 10.58
N THR A 35 5.28 6.58 9.81
CA THR A 35 5.63 7.59 8.79
C THR A 35 4.73 7.51 7.55
N TRP A 36 4.08 6.37 7.34
CA TRP A 36 3.20 6.11 6.18
C TRP A 36 1.93 6.95 6.15
N ARG A 37 1.61 7.66 7.23
CA ARG A 37 0.55 8.68 7.28
C ARG A 37 0.75 9.80 6.25
N LYS A 38 1.98 10.00 5.78
CA LYS A 38 2.34 10.96 4.75
C LYS A 38 2.54 10.32 3.38
N HIS A 39 3.30 9.23 3.34
CA HIS A 39 3.60 8.51 2.10
C HIS A 39 3.99 7.06 2.40
N ILE A 40 3.36 6.12 1.70
CA ILE A 40 3.66 4.69 1.82
C ILE A 40 4.70 4.33 0.77
N PRO A 41 5.80 3.64 1.11
CA PRO A 41 6.79 3.21 0.13
C PRO A 41 6.19 2.38 -1.00
N GLU A 42 6.67 2.59 -2.23
CA GLU A 42 6.19 1.90 -3.45
C GLU A 42 6.17 0.37 -3.30
N ARG A 43 7.23 -0.20 -2.70
CA ARG A 43 7.33 -1.64 -2.41
C ARG A 43 6.15 -2.15 -1.57
N ILE A 44 5.71 -1.40 -0.57
CA ILE A 44 4.60 -1.79 0.30
C ILE A 44 3.28 -1.71 -0.45
N ALA A 45 3.09 -0.67 -1.26
CA ALA A 45 1.90 -0.55 -2.11
C ALA A 45 1.79 -1.70 -3.12
N LEU A 46 2.91 -2.12 -3.72
CA LEU A 46 2.95 -3.30 -4.59
C LEU A 46 2.61 -4.59 -3.84
N LEU A 47 3.19 -4.81 -2.64
CA LEU A 47 2.84 -5.97 -1.82
C LEU A 47 1.34 -5.99 -1.47
N CYS A 48 0.77 -4.85 -1.13
CA CYS A 48 -0.66 -4.73 -0.84
C CYS A 48 -1.53 -4.97 -2.07
N HIS A 49 -1.07 -4.59 -3.27
CA HIS A 49 -1.77 -4.88 -4.53
C HIS A 49 -1.78 -6.37 -4.87
N LEU A 50 -0.70 -7.08 -4.55
CA LEU A 50 -0.59 -8.54 -4.77
C LEU A 50 -1.37 -9.36 -3.73
N SER A 51 -1.68 -8.77 -2.58
CA SER A 51 -2.42 -9.45 -1.52
C SER A 51 -3.92 -9.50 -1.85
N PRO A 52 -4.54 -10.69 -1.97
CA PRO A 52 -5.99 -10.80 -2.19
C PRO A 52 -6.81 -10.27 -1.01
N ASP A 53 -6.18 -10.24 0.17
CA ASP A 53 -6.74 -9.82 1.44
C ASP A 53 -6.88 -8.31 1.60
N ILE A 54 -6.17 -7.52 0.79
CA ILE A 54 -6.15 -6.07 0.88
C ILE A 54 -6.79 -5.54 -0.41
N PRO A 55 -7.94 -4.83 -0.34
CA PRO A 55 -8.64 -4.33 -1.52
C PRO A 55 -7.96 -3.10 -2.15
N TYR A 56 -6.63 -3.11 -2.23
CA TYR A 56 -5.82 -2.05 -2.80
C TYR A 56 -5.45 -2.35 -4.26
N VAL A 57 -5.48 -1.33 -5.10
CA VAL A 57 -4.98 -1.38 -6.49
C VAL A 57 -3.81 -0.41 -6.55
N TYR A 58 -2.64 -0.90 -6.92
CA TYR A 58 -1.47 -0.06 -7.11
C TYR A 58 -1.71 0.90 -8.29
N ASN A 59 -1.45 2.19 -8.05
CA ASN A 59 -1.48 3.22 -9.07
C ASN A 59 -0.06 3.77 -9.29
N PRO A 60 0.57 3.53 -10.46
CA PRO A 60 1.92 4.00 -10.75
C PRO A 60 2.07 5.53 -10.68
N ALA A 61 1.01 6.28 -10.99
CA ALA A 61 1.05 7.74 -10.97
C ALA A 61 1.28 8.30 -9.56
N ASP A 62 0.81 7.60 -8.51
CA ASP A 62 1.02 8.00 -7.10
C ASP A 62 2.50 7.94 -6.68
N TYR A 63 3.31 7.24 -7.49
CA TYR A 63 4.74 7.00 -7.28
C TYR A 63 5.62 7.66 -8.34
N GLY A 64 5.06 8.54 -9.19
CA GLY A 64 5.79 9.21 -10.25
C GLY A 64 6.25 8.27 -11.37
N ARG A 65 5.62 7.10 -11.50
CA ARG A 65 5.86 6.15 -12.60
C ARG A 65 4.95 6.46 -13.77
N ASP A 66 5.51 6.40 -14.97
CA ASP A 66 4.74 6.50 -16.20
C ASP A 66 4.05 5.14 -16.48
N PRO A 67 2.70 5.07 -16.50
CA PRO A 67 1.98 3.83 -16.73
C PRO A 67 2.24 3.22 -18.11
N ASN A 68 2.60 4.03 -19.11
CA ASN A 68 2.89 3.56 -20.48
C ASN A 68 4.32 3.01 -20.63
N ARG A 69 5.26 3.40 -19.74
CA ARG A 69 6.64 2.87 -19.76
C ARG A 69 6.84 1.60 -18.97
N LEU A 70 5.92 1.23 -18.09
CA LEU A 70 6.11 0.10 -17.19
C LEU A 70 5.86 -1.26 -17.85
N GLY A 71 5.16 -1.35 -18.98
CA GLY A 71 4.85 -2.63 -19.65
C GLY A 71 4.12 -3.65 -18.76
N LEU A 72 3.72 -3.24 -17.55
CA LEU A 72 3.06 -4.08 -16.56
C LEU A 72 1.56 -3.95 -16.78
N ALA A 73 0.95 -5.01 -17.29
CA ALA A 73 -0.48 -5.20 -17.09
C ALA A 73 -0.71 -5.40 -15.59
N LEU A 74 -1.08 -4.33 -14.87
CA LEU A 74 -1.44 -4.34 -13.45
C LEU A 74 -2.83 -4.97 -13.22
N THR A 75 -3.10 -6.11 -13.87
CA THR A 75 -4.26 -6.92 -13.56
C THR A 75 -3.99 -7.65 -12.25
N LYS A 76 -4.87 -7.47 -11.25
CA LYS A 76 -4.79 -8.26 -10.01
C LYS A 76 -4.67 -9.74 -10.39
N PRO A 77 -3.78 -10.51 -9.75
CA PRO A 77 -3.69 -11.94 -10.00
C PRO A 77 -5.06 -12.55 -9.73
N SER A 78 -5.70 -13.03 -10.79
CA SER A 78 -6.95 -13.77 -10.70
C SER A 78 -6.57 -15.12 -10.11
N GLN A 79 -6.98 -15.41 -8.86
CA GLN A 79 -6.89 -16.79 -8.38
C GLN A 79 -7.84 -17.63 -9.25
N GLN A 80 -7.26 -18.48 -10.11
CA GLN A 80 -7.97 -19.58 -10.76
C GLN A 80 -8.24 -20.71 -9.76
#